data_AF-A0A8C8BNF2-F1
#
_entry.id   AF-A0A8C8BNF2-F1
#
_cell.length_a   1.000
_cell.length_b   1.000
_cell.length_c   1.000
_cell.angle_alpha   90.00
_cell.angle_beta   90.00
_cell.angle_gamma   90.00
#
_symmetry.space_group_name_H-M   'P 1'
#
loop_
_entity.id
_entity.type
_entity.pdbx_description
1 polymer ?
#
loop_
_entity_poly.entity_id
_entity_poly.type
_entity_poly.pdbx_seq_one_letter_code
_entity_poly.pdbx_strand_id
1 'polypeptide(L)' 'LASSGVLSFLEKKKRKQSLDRRRGKTRIYVGNHIDRWLTLKEKLDFRNDAEVAGFLLDFGPRR' A
#
# COMPACT_ATOMS: atom_id res chain seq x y z
N LEU A 1 -28.09 10.07 -19.72
CA LEU A 1 -26.88 10.92 -19.75
C LEU A 1 -26.10 10.67 -18.46
N ALA A 2 -25.19 9.69 -18.43
CA ALA A 2 -24.35 9.45 -17.27
C ALA A 2 -23.27 10.55 -17.23
N SER A 3 -23.40 11.49 -16.30
CA SER A 3 -22.46 12.60 -16.17
C SER A 3 -21.10 12.07 -15.70
N SER A 4 -20.08 12.40 -16.49
CA SER A 4 -18.69 12.04 -16.29
C SER A 4 -18.12 12.74 -15.05
N GLY A 5 -17.42 11.96 -14.22
CA GLY A 5 -16.10 12.37 -13.73
C GLY A 5 -15.94 12.80 -12.27
N VAL A 6 -17.00 13.18 -11.54
CA VAL A 6 -16.81 13.70 -10.17
C VAL A 6 -17.73 13.00 -9.19
N LEU A 7 -17.16 12.09 -8.39
CA LEU A 7 -17.83 11.52 -7.22
C LEU A 7 -18.16 12.66 -6.24
N SER A 8 -19.39 12.65 -5.71
CA SER A 8 -19.77 13.50 -4.60
C SER A 8 -18.87 13.22 -3.38
N PHE A 9 -18.84 14.17 -2.43
CA PHE A 9 -18.08 14.00 -1.19
C PHE A 9 -18.48 12.70 -0.44
N LEU A 10 -19.77 12.38 -0.41
CA LEU A 10 -20.28 11.17 0.23
C LEU A 10 -19.82 9.90 -0.49
N GLU A 11 -19.82 9.90 -1.82
CA GLU A 11 -19.32 8.76 -2.61
C GLU A 11 -17.81 8.58 -2.45
N LYS A 12 -17.03 9.67 -2.43
CA LYS A 12 -15.59 9.63 -2.13
C LYS A 12 -15.33 9.05 -0.74
N LYS A 13 -16.09 9.48 0.27
CA LYS A 13 -15.99 8.97 1.65
C LYS A 13 -16.32 7.47 1.73
N LYS A 14 -17.43 7.03 1.11
CA LYS A 14 -17.82 5.60 1.06
C LYS A 14 -16.76 4.76 0.34
N ARG A 15 -16.22 5.25 -0.78
CA ARG A 15 -15.15 4.58 -1.53
C ARG A 15 -13.88 4.44 -0.70
N LYS A 16 -13.43 5.51 -0.05
CA LYS A 16 -12.27 5.48 0.86
C LYS A 16 -12.49 4.47 2.00
N GLN A 17 -13.63 4.51 2.67
CA GLN A 17 -13.94 3.60 3.78
C GLN A 17 -13.94 2.13 3.35
N SER A 18 -14.47 1.81 2.17
CA SER A 18 -14.44 0.46 1.61
C SER A 18 -13.00 0.01 1.31
N LEU A 19 -12.19 0.88 0.71
CA LEU A 19 -10.78 0.59 0.45
C LEU A 19 -9.99 0.39 1.75
N ASP A 20 -10.19 1.25 2.75
CA ASP A 20 -9.52 1.15 4.04
C ASP A 20 -9.95 -0.13 4.78
N ARG A 21 -11.23 -0.52 4.72
CA ARG A 21 -11.71 -1.80 5.29
C ARG A 21 -11.06 -3.00 4.61
N ARG A 22 -10.88 -2.97 3.28
CA ARG A 22 -10.19 -4.03 2.54
C ARG A 22 -8.71 -4.07 2.89
N ARG A 23 -8.04 -2.92 2.91
CA ARG A 23 -6.62 -2.78 3.23
C ARG A 23 -6.31 -3.15 4.68
N GLY A 24 -7.23 -2.88 5.61
CA GLY A 24 -7.08 -3.26 7.01
C GLY A 24 -6.86 -4.76 7.21
N LYS A 25 -7.41 -5.60 6.32
CA LYS A 25 -7.20 -7.07 6.35
C LYS A 25 -5.82 -7.51 5.89
N THR A 26 -5.13 -6.67 5.10
CA THR A 26 -3.83 -7.00 4.47
C THR A 26 -2.70 -6.09 4.95
N ARG A 27 -2.97 -5.19 5.89
CA ARG A 27 -1.99 -4.24 6.42
C ARG A 27 -1.04 -4.99 7.36
N ILE A 28 0.24 -4.91 7.06
CA ILE A 28 1.31 -5.42 7.92
C ILE A 28 1.94 -4.23 8.63
N TYR A 29 2.09 -4.33 9.95
CA TYR A 29 2.88 -3.38 10.71
C TYR A 29 4.32 -3.87 10.79
N VAL A 30 5.25 -3.09 10.26
CA VAL A 30 6.68 -3.45 10.16
C VAL A 30 7.43 -3.21 11.48
N GLY A 31 6.85 -2.42 12.40
CA GLY A 31 7.36 -2.21 13.76
C GLY A 31 8.81 -1.75 13.82
N ASN A 32 9.59 -2.36 14.71
CA ASN A 32 11.02 -2.08 14.92
C ASN A 32 11.90 -2.34 13.69
N HIS A 33 11.34 -2.84 12.58
CA HIS A 33 12.06 -3.04 11.33
C HIS A 33 11.90 -1.87 10.34
N ILE A 34 11.25 -0.77 10.74
CA ILE A 34 11.01 0.37 9.86
C ILE A 34 12.31 0.98 9.30
N ASP A 35 13.39 1.08 10.09
CA ASP A 35 14.68 1.57 9.60
C ASP A 35 15.27 0.66 8.51
N ARG A 36 15.19 -0.66 8.68
CA ARG A 36 15.64 -1.62 7.66
C ARG A 36 14.81 -1.51 6.38
N TRP A 37 13.51 -1.31 6.53
CA TRP A 37 12.59 -1.11 5.43
C TRP A 37 12.92 0.15 4.62
N LEU A 38 13.09 1.30 5.31
CA LEU A 38 13.44 2.57 4.68
C LEU A 38 14.83 2.52 4.03
N THR A 39 15.80 1.90 4.70
CA THR A 39 17.14 1.68 4.13
C THR A 39 17.08 0.87 2.84
N LEU A 40 16.28 -0.21 2.81
CA LEU A 40 16.12 -1.03 1.61
C LEU A 40 15.45 -0.24 0.48
N LYS A 41 14.43 0.56 0.82
CA LYS A 41 13.73 1.44 -0.12
C LYS A 41 14.68 2.41 -0.81
N GLU A 42 15.54 3.07 -0.04
CA GLU A 42 16.52 4.03 -0.56
C GLU A 42 17.61 3.35 -1.40
N LYS A 43 18.21 2.26 -0.89
CA LYS A 43 19.32 1.57 -1.58
C LYS A 43 18.95 1.02 -2.95
N LEU A 44 17.69 0.64 -3.13
CA LEU A 44 17.17 0.07 -4.37
C LEU A 44 16.32 1.06 -5.17
N ASP A 45 16.27 2.34 -4.75
CA ASP A 45 15.54 3.43 -5.40
C ASP A 45 14.05 3.13 -5.64
N PHE A 46 13.40 2.48 -4.67
CA PHE A 46 11.97 2.18 -4.75
C PHE A 46 11.11 3.43 -4.49
N ARG A 47 10.12 3.65 -5.36
CA ARG A 47 9.21 4.80 -5.31
C ARG A 47 8.26 4.71 -4.12
N ASN A 48 7.83 3.50 -3.75
CA ASN A 48 6.82 3.31 -2.69
C ASN A 48 6.96 1.96 -1.97
N ASP A 49 6.28 1.83 -0.82
CA ASP A 49 6.35 0.64 0.03
C ASP A 49 5.77 -0.61 -0.63
N ALA A 50 4.89 -0.48 -1.63
CA ALA A 50 4.38 -1.64 -2.36
C ALA A 50 5.46 -2.28 -3.23
N GLU A 51 6.38 -1.49 -3.80
CA GLU A 51 7.52 -2.01 -4.56
C GLU A 51 8.51 -2.74 -3.64
N VAL A 52 8.80 -2.17 -2.45
CA VAL A 52 9.61 -2.83 -1.42
C VAL A 52 8.98 -4.18 -1.02
N ALA A 53 7.67 -4.18 -0.77
CA ALA A 53 6.93 -5.39 -0.42
C ALA A 53 6.99 -6.44 -1.53
N GLY A 54 6.78 -6.03 -2.80
CA GLY A 54 6.86 -6.91 -3.96
C GLY A 54 8.23 -7.58 -4.07
N PHE A 55 9.29 -6.79 -3.97
CA PHE A 55 10.67 -7.30 -3.96
C PHE A 55 10.89 -8.35 -2.85
N LEU A 56 10.44 -8.09 -1.63
CA LEU A 56 10.58 -9.03 -0.52
C LEU A 56 9.76 -10.31 -0.70
N LEU A 57 8.63 -10.25 -1.42
CA LEU A 57 7.83 -11.43 -1.78
C LEU A 57 8.50 -12.25 -2.88
N ASP A 58 9.12 -11.59 -3.87
CA ASP A 58 9.76 -12.25 -5.02
C ASP A 58 11.10 -12.89 -4.64
N PHE A 59 11.88 -12.24 -3.79
CA PHE A 59 13.25 -12.62 -3.42
C PHE A 59 13.41 -13.08 -1.97
N GLY A 60 12.32 -13.13 -1.19
CA GLY A 60 12.33 -13.71 0.14
C GLY A 60 12.72 -15.19 0.08
N PRO A 61 13.41 -15.73 1.11
CA PRO A 61 13.75 -17.15 1.14
C PRO A 61 12.47 -17.98 1.08
N ARG A 62 12.32 -18.74 -0.02
CA ARG A 62 11.32 -19.80 -0.11
C ARG A 62 11.79 -20.90 0.84
N ARG A 63 11.13 -21.01 1.99
CA ARG A 63 11.33 -22.15 2.89
C ARG A 63 10.95 -23.44 2.18
#